data_AF-A0A1W2TQ69-F1
#
_entry.id   AF-A0A1W2TQ69-F1
#
_cell.length_a   1.000
_cell.length_b   1.000
_cell.length_c   1.000
_cell.angle_alpha   90.00
_cell.angle_beta   90.00
_cell.angle_gamma   90.00
#
_symmetry.space_group_name_H-M   'P 1'
#
loop_
_entity.id
_entity.type
_entity.pdbx_description
1 polymer ?
#
loop_
_entity_poly.entity_id
_entity_poly.type
_entity_poly.pdbx_seq_one_letter_code
_entity_poly.pdbx_strand_id
1 'polypeptide(L)'
;MTLSLEELVASYIRGIRRIQPHGAYSFGGWSIGGVLAYRTAQELLNHGFSVRDLVLIDSPAANGGVEPLPTRFYDHCSETGILGQIGAHGVSTANMIDPPEWLIPHFKATIDLLSGYHATPLQIPPVLVKGSTLMSTQIGTASASCRRF
;
A
#
# COMPACT_ATOMS: atom_id res chain seq x y z
N MET A 1 10.16 13.85 -5.09
CA MET A 1 10.04 13.74 -3.61
C MET A 1 11.43 13.58 -3.04
N THR A 2 11.74 14.21 -1.90
CA THR A 2 13.09 14.18 -1.29
C THR A 2 13.20 13.28 -0.05
N LEU A 3 12.13 12.55 0.33
CA LEU A 3 12.17 11.68 1.50
C LEU A 3 12.50 10.24 1.14
N SER A 4 13.12 9.50 2.06
CA SER A 4 13.37 8.05 1.93
C SER A 4 12.14 7.21 2.30
N LEU A 5 12.13 5.93 1.89
CA LEU A 5 11.04 5.02 2.24
C LEU A 5 10.89 4.87 3.76
N GLU A 6 12.00 4.82 4.49
CA GLU A 6 12.05 4.74 5.95
C GLU A 6 11.41 5.98 6.58
N GLU A 7 11.70 7.17 6.08
CA GLU A 7 11.10 8.41 6.56
C GLU A 7 9.59 8.44 6.31
N LEU A 8 9.13 7.94 5.16
CA LEU A 8 7.72 7.83 4.84
C LEU A 8 6.99 6.89 5.79
N VAL A 9 7.55 5.70 6.00
CA VAL A 9 6.99 4.69 6.91
C VAL A 9 6.98 5.19 8.35
N ALA A 10 8.05 5.83 8.80
CA ALA A 10 8.12 6.44 10.12
C ALA A 10 7.06 7.54 10.31
N SER A 11 6.77 8.32 9.25
CA SER A 11 5.69 9.31 9.24
C SER A 11 4.32 8.64 9.41
N TYR A 12 4.05 7.55 8.67
CA TYR A 12 2.81 6.78 8.83
C TYR A 12 2.65 6.22 10.24
N ILE A 13 3.69 5.59 10.80
CA ILE A 13 3.67 5.06 12.16
C ILE A 13 3.38 6.17 13.18
N ARG A 14 4.00 7.34 13.01
CA ARG A 14 3.77 8.50 13.89
C ARG A 14 2.31 8.95 13.83
N GLY A 15 1.74 9.03 12.63
CA GLY A 15 0.32 9.36 12.43
C GLY A 15 -0.61 8.34 13.07
N ILE A 16 -0.37 7.05 12.82
CA ILE A 16 -1.14 5.94 13.39
C ILE A 16 -1.07 5.95 14.91
N ARG A 17 0.12 6.06 15.49
CA ARG A 17 0.31 6.02 16.95
C ARG A 17 -0.22 7.25 17.67
N ARG A 18 -0.35 8.39 16.98
CA ARG A 18 -1.05 9.56 17.52
C ARG A 18 -2.54 9.28 17.74
N ILE A 19 -3.15 8.46 16.89
CA ILE A 19 -4.57 8.08 16.97
C ILE A 19 -4.74 6.86 17.88
N GLN A 20 -3.92 5.83 17.69
CA GLN A 20 -3.93 4.58 18.43
C GLN A 20 -2.53 4.27 19.00
N PRO A 21 -2.22 4.68 20.25
CA PRO A 21 -0.89 4.55 20.82
C PRO A 21 -0.40 3.10 21.02
N HIS A 22 -1.33 2.15 21.20
CA HIS A 22 -1.06 0.74 21.51
C HIS A 22 -1.80 -0.21 20.54
N GLY A 23 -1.19 -1.35 20.23
CA GLY A 23 -1.73 -2.37 19.32
C GLY A 23 -2.88 -3.21 19.91
N ALA A 24 -3.36 -4.25 19.19
CA ALA A 24 -2.88 -4.70 17.89
C ALA A 24 -3.40 -3.83 16.72
N TYR A 25 -2.53 -3.56 15.76
CA TYR A 25 -2.82 -2.73 14.59
C TYR A 25 -3.42 -3.57 13.45
N SER A 26 -4.34 -2.99 12.68
CA SER A 26 -4.85 -3.59 11.44
C SER A 26 -4.48 -2.68 10.28
N PHE A 27 -3.83 -3.25 9.28
CA PHE A 27 -3.31 -2.56 8.09
C PHE A 27 -4.04 -3.02 6.84
N GLY A 28 -4.16 -2.12 5.88
CA GLY A 28 -4.61 -2.49 4.56
C GLY A 28 -4.28 -1.45 3.51
N GLY A 29 -4.26 -1.89 2.26
CA GLY A 29 -3.98 -1.00 1.16
C GLY A 29 -4.27 -1.64 -0.19
N TRP A 30 -4.59 -0.79 -1.15
CA TRP A 30 -4.77 -1.15 -2.55
C TRP A 30 -3.52 -0.79 -3.35
N SER A 31 -3.12 -1.65 -4.30
CA SER A 31 -1.99 -1.41 -5.19
C SER A 31 -0.71 -1.08 -4.38
N ILE A 32 0.01 -0.02 -4.73
CA ILE A 32 1.18 0.47 -4.00
C ILE A 32 0.88 0.78 -2.52
N GLY A 33 -0.35 1.19 -2.20
CA GLY A 33 -0.78 1.35 -0.81
C GLY A 33 -0.67 0.04 -0.02
N GLY A 34 -0.89 -1.11 -0.66
CA GLY A 34 -0.70 -2.43 -0.04
C GLY A 34 0.76 -2.73 0.27
N VAL A 35 1.69 -2.35 -0.61
CA VAL A 35 3.14 -2.46 -0.38
C VAL A 35 3.57 -1.61 0.82
N LEU A 36 3.09 -0.37 0.91
CA LEU A 36 3.37 0.53 2.03
C LEU A 36 2.73 0.05 3.33
N ALA A 37 1.51 -0.51 3.28
CA ALA A 37 0.86 -1.14 4.41
C ALA A 37 1.65 -2.35 4.93
N TYR A 38 2.14 -3.21 4.03
CA TYR A 38 3.00 -4.34 4.37
C TYR A 38 4.30 -3.86 5.04
N ARG A 39 4.98 -2.87 4.45
CA ARG A 39 6.23 -2.32 5.00
C ARG A 39 6.02 -1.69 6.39
N THR A 40 4.91 -0.99 6.59
CA THR A 40 4.57 -0.37 7.88
C THR A 40 4.24 -1.42 8.94
N ALA A 41 3.51 -2.47 8.56
CA ALA A 41 3.25 -3.62 9.44
C ALA A 41 4.55 -4.33 9.83
N GLN A 42 5.45 -4.54 8.87
CA GLN A 42 6.77 -5.14 9.10
C GLN A 42 7.59 -4.32 10.11
N GLU A 43 7.65 -3.01 9.93
CA GLU A 43 8.39 -2.13 10.83
C GLU A 43 7.84 -2.25 12.26
N LEU A 44 6.52 -2.16 12.44
CA LEU A 44 5.91 -2.29 13.77
C LEU A 44 6.17 -3.64 14.43
N LEU A 45 6.10 -4.74 13.67
CA LEU A 45 6.43 -6.08 14.18
C LEU A 45 7.89 -6.16 14.66
N ASN A 46 8.83 -5.58 13.90
CA ASN A 46 10.25 -5.55 14.26
C ASN A 46 10.52 -4.75 15.54
N HIS A 47 9.69 -3.74 15.85
CA HIS A 47 9.74 -2.98 17.11
C HIS A 47 8.92 -3.60 18.25
N GLY A 48 8.44 -4.84 18.09
CA GLY A 48 7.73 -5.58 19.13
C GLY A 48 6.24 -5.25 19.28
N PHE A 49 5.66 -4.48 18.34
CA PHE A 49 4.22 -4.23 18.33
C PHE A 49 3.48 -5.37 17.63
N SER A 50 2.22 -5.60 18.02
CA SER A 50 1.37 -6.61 17.41
C SER A 50 0.58 -6.06 16.21
N VAL A 51 0.51 -6.84 15.14
CA VAL A 51 -0.37 -6.61 13.99
C VAL A 51 -1.40 -7.72 13.95
N ARG A 52 -2.69 -7.36 13.92
CA ARG A 52 -3.83 -8.27 13.85
C ARG A 52 -4.13 -8.65 12.41
N ASP A 53 -4.33 -7.66 11.55
CA ASP A 53 -4.77 -7.89 10.17
C ASP A 53 -3.88 -7.17 9.18
N LEU A 54 -3.66 -7.81 8.03
CA LEU A 54 -3.08 -7.17 6.86
C LEU A 54 -3.94 -7.51 5.64
N VAL A 55 -4.53 -6.49 5.01
CA VAL A 55 -5.43 -6.63 3.87
C VAL A 55 -4.80 -6.02 2.63
N LEU A 56 -4.45 -6.87 1.67
CA LEU A 56 -3.82 -6.48 0.41
C LEU A 56 -4.82 -6.62 -0.73
N ILE A 57 -5.19 -5.49 -1.31
CA ILE A 57 -6.14 -5.44 -2.43
C ILE A 57 -5.33 -5.18 -3.68
N ASP A 58 -5.32 -6.13 -4.61
CA ASP A 58 -4.65 -6.05 -5.91
C ASP A 58 -3.25 -5.41 -5.85
N SER A 59 -2.50 -5.81 -4.83
CA SER A 59 -1.18 -5.27 -4.54
C SER A 59 -0.11 -6.15 -5.19
N PRO A 60 0.92 -5.56 -5.81
CA PRO A 60 2.05 -6.35 -6.27
C PRO A 60 2.80 -6.94 -5.07
N ALA A 61 3.32 -8.15 -5.23
CA ALA A 61 4.29 -8.71 -4.30
C ALA A 61 5.64 -8.04 -4.58
N ALA A 62 6.04 -7.06 -3.76
CA ALA A 62 7.27 -6.29 -3.96
C ALA A 62 8.55 -7.07 -3.62
N ASN A 63 8.56 -8.40 -3.74
CA ASN A 63 9.74 -9.23 -3.47
C ASN A 63 10.80 -9.08 -4.58
N GLY A 64 10.38 -8.94 -5.84
CA GLY A 64 11.23 -8.65 -7.00
C GLY A 64 11.51 -7.15 -7.22
N GLY A 65 11.03 -6.29 -6.32
CA GLY A 65 10.98 -4.83 -6.52
C GLY A 65 9.65 -4.37 -7.11
N VAL A 66 9.49 -3.06 -7.24
CA VAL A 66 8.34 -2.43 -7.90
C VAL A 66 8.82 -1.74 -9.15
N GLU A 67 8.57 -2.35 -10.31
CA GLU A 67 8.95 -1.74 -11.59
C GLU A 67 8.03 -0.57 -11.96
N PRO A 68 8.57 0.50 -12.56
CA PRO A 68 7.76 1.59 -13.06
C PRO A 68 6.79 1.16 -14.16
N LEU A 69 5.57 1.67 -14.07
CA LEU A 69 4.61 1.51 -15.14
C LEU A 69 5.06 2.33 -16.36
N PRO A 70 4.91 1.80 -17.58
CA PRO A 70 5.32 2.50 -18.79
C PRO A 70 4.45 3.74 -19.01
N THR A 71 5.01 4.81 -19.59
CA THR A 71 4.28 6.08 -19.83
C THR A 71 2.93 5.88 -20.49
N ARG A 72 2.85 5.00 -21.51
CA ARG A 72 1.61 4.64 -22.22
C ARG A 72 0.45 4.19 -21.32
N PHE A 73 0.75 3.63 -20.15
CA PHE A 73 -0.27 3.24 -19.18
C PHE A 73 -0.97 4.48 -18.61
N TYR A 74 -0.19 5.50 -18.22
CA TYR A 74 -0.73 6.76 -17.71
C TYR A 74 -1.49 7.54 -18.78
N ASP A 75 -1.01 7.49 -20.04
CA ASP A 75 -1.69 8.09 -21.18
C ASP A 75 -3.08 7.46 -21.38
N HIS A 76 -3.14 6.13 -21.43
CA HIS A 76 -4.39 5.39 -21.54
C HIS A 76 -5.36 5.64 -20.37
N CYS A 77 -4.82 5.71 -19.15
CA CYS A 77 -5.61 6.03 -17.96
C CYS A 77 -6.21 7.45 -18.01
N SER A 78 -5.51 8.39 -18.63
CA SER A 78 -6.00 9.76 -18.83
C SER A 78 -7.07 9.78 -19.92
N GLU A 79 -6.83 9.11 -21.06
CA GLU A 79 -7.79 8.98 -22.15
C GLU A 79 -9.12 8.34 -21.72
N THR A 80 -9.05 7.33 -20.85
CA THR A 80 -10.23 6.61 -20.35
C THR A 80 -10.91 7.29 -19.16
N GLY A 81 -10.30 8.34 -18.59
CA GLY A 81 -10.80 9.04 -17.41
C GLY A 81 -10.76 8.23 -16.10
N ILE A 82 -10.11 7.06 -16.08
CA ILE A 82 -10.13 6.16 -14.92
C ILE A 82 -9.43 6.78 -13.69
N LEU A 83 -8.44 7.66 -13.91
CA LEU A 83 -7.72 8.35 -12.82
C LEU A 83 -8.45 9.59 -12.31
N GLY A 84 -9.31 10.22 -13.13
CA GLY A 84 -10.12 11.37 -12.72
C GLY A 84 -11.04 11.04 -11.54
N GLN A 85 -11.48 9.78 -11.44
CA GLN A 85 -12.30 9.27 -10.34
C GLN A 85 -11.53 9.14 -9.01
N ILE A 86 -10.20 9.07 -9.04
CA ILE A 86 -9.34 8.89 -7.85
C ILE A 86 -8.98 10.24 -7.20
N GLY A 87 -8.81 11.29 -8.01
CA GLY A 87 -8.31 12.60 -7.56
C GLY A 87 -9.27 13.38 -6.64
N ALA A 88 -10.56 13.07 -6.64
CA ALA A 88 -11.60 13.78 -5.89
C ALA A 88 -12.06 13.00 -4.64
N HIS A 89 -11.17 12.71 -3.69
CA HIS A 89 -11.53 12.13 -2.37
C HIS A 89 -12.49 10.92 -2.39
N GLY A 90 -12.45 10.07 -3.43
CA GLY A 90 -13.37 8.93 -3.55
C GLY A 90 -14.83 9.31 -3.81
N VAL A 91 -15.14 10.57 -4.13
CA VAL A 91 -16.43 11.01 -4.64
C VAL A 91 -16.28 11.14 -6.15
N SER A 92 -16.93 10.23 -6.88
CA SER A 92 -17.10 10.33 -8.33
C SER A 92 -17.89 11.60 -8.64
N THR A 93 -17.23 12.74 -8.80
CA THR A 93 -17.82 13.89 -9.48
C THR A 93 -17.77 13.55 -10.96
N ALA A 94 -18.92 13.31 -11.56
CA ALA A 94 -19.10 12.90 -12.94
C ALA A 94 -18.53 13.88 -14.00
N ASN A 95 -17.79 14.90 -13.59
CA ASN A 95 -17.39 16.06 -14.41
C ASN A 95 -15.87 16.29 -14.49
N MET A 96 -15.01 15.49 -13.85
CA MET A 96 -13.55 15.58 -14.05
C MET A 96 -13.08 14.51 -15.04
N ILE A 97 -12.95 14.90 -16.31
CA ILE A 97 -12.34 14.09 -17.37
C ILE A 97 -10.82 14.08 -17.21
N ASP A 98 -10.24 15.19 -16.75
CA ASP A 98 -8.80 15.32 -16.59
C ASP A 98 -8.36 15.07 -15.13
N PRO A 99 -7.37 14.20 -14.88
CA PRO A 99 -6.81 14.03 -13.56
C PRO A 99 -6.12 15.33 -13.11
N PRO A 100 -6.10 15.63 -11.79
CA PRO A 100 -5.33 16.76 -11.28
C PRO A 100 -3.87 16.69 -11.72
N GLU A 101 -3.25 17.83 -12.02
CA GLU A 101 -1.87 17.91 -12.53
C GLU A 101 -0.84 17.19 -11.64
N TRP A 102 -1.11 17.11 -10.34
CA TRP A 102 -0.23 16.46 -9.36
C TRP A 102 -0.34 14.93 -9.34
N LEU A 103 -1.39 14.33 -9.91
CA LEU A 103 -1.72 12.92 -9.70
C LEU A 103 -0.72 11.96 -10.37
N ILE A 104 -0.43 12.16 -11.66
CA ILE A 104 0.54 11.32 -12.37
C ILE A 104 1.96 11.50 -11.82
N PRO A 105 2.45 12.73 -11.57
CA PRO A 105 3.73 12.94 -10.88
C PRO A 105 3.80 12.24 -9.52
N HIS A 106 2.69 12.22 -8.76
CA HIS A 106 2.63 11.53 -7.48
C HIS A 106 2.78 10.01 -7.62
N PHE A 107 2.12 9.39 -8.60
CA PHE A 107 2.29 7.96 -8.88
C PHE A 107 3.75 7.62 -9.21
N LYS A 108 4.36 8.37 -10.12
CA LYS A 108 5.76 8.17 -10.52
C LYS A 108 6.70 8.30 -9.32
N ALA A 109 6.55 9.37 -8.54
CA ALA A 109 7.38 9.60 -7.36
C ALA A 109 7.26 8.48 -6.30
N THR A 110 6.07 7.89 -6.14
CA THR A 110 5.86 6.81 -5.17
C THR A 110 6.47 5.49 -5.64
N ILE A 111 6.42 5.21 -6.94
CA ILE A 111 7.13 4.06 -7.52
C ILE A 111 8.63 4.26 -7.41
N ASP A 112 9.15 5.44 -7.75
CA ASP A 112 10.58 5.73 -7.68
C ASP A 112 11.11 5.55 -6.24
N LEU A 113 10.32 5.94 -5.23
CA LEU A 113 10.62 5.71 -3.82
C LEU A 113 10.78 4.23 -3.47
N LEU A 114 10.03 3.35 -4.16
CA LEU A 114 10.02 1.90 -3.95
C LEU A 114 11.00 1.15 -4.87
N SER A 115 11.70 1.83 -5.77
CA SER A 115 12.56 1.20 -6.79
C SER A 115 13.68 0.33 -6.23
N GLY A 116 14.16 0.61 -5.01
CA GLY A 116 15.16 -0.20 -4.30
C GLY A 116 14.58 -1.10 -3.20
N TYR A 117 13.26 -1.11 -3.00
CA TYR A 117 12.63 -1.86 -1.92
C TYR A 117 12.31 -3.30 -2.34
N HIS A 118 12.79 -4.24 -1.53
CA HIS A 118 12.47 -5.67 -1.64
C HIS A 118 11.76 -6.16 -0.39
N ALA A 119 10.50 -6.57 -0.53
CA ALA A 119 9.72 -7.10 0.56
C ALA A 119 10.31 -8.43 1.06
N THR A 120 10.63 -8.49 2.34
CA THR A 120 11.05 -9.71 3.04
C THR A 120 9.90 -10.28 3.86
N PRO A 121 9.89 -11.60 4.17
CA PRO A 121 8.83 -12.21 4.97
C PRO A 121 8.65 -11.54 6.35
N LEU A 122 7.39 -11.33 6.76
CA LEU A 122 7.07 -10.82 8.09
C LEU A 122 7.57 -11.77 9.17
N GLN A 123 8.23 -11.22 10.19
CA GLN A 123 8.59 -11.95 11.40
C GLN A 123 7.41 -11.89 12.36
N ILE A 124 6.62 -12.97 12.40
CA ILE A 124 5.43 -13.05 13.26
C ILE A 124 5.87 -13.63 14.61
N PRO A 125 5.80 -12.87 15.73
CA PRO A 125 6.15 -13.41 17.03
C PRO A 125 5.17 -14.53 17.45
N PRO A 126 5.64 -15.55 18.20
CA PRO A 126 4.85 -16.74 18.54
C PRO A 126 3.63 -16.46 19.43
N VAL A 127 3.54 -15.27 20.05
CA VAL A 127 2.36 -14.85 20.81
C VAL A 127 1.31 -14.30 19.83
N LEU A 128 0.56 -15.24 19.25
CA LEU A 128 -0.56 -14.96 18.37
C LEU A 128 -1.67 -14.23 19.12
N VAL A 129 -2.13 -13.11 18.58
CA VAL A 129 -3.48 -12.64 18.88
C VAL A 129 -4.41 -13.59 18.14
N LYS A 130 -5.12 -14.46 18.88
CA LYS A 130 -6.13 -15.37 18.33
C LYS A 130 -7.07 -14.59 17.39
N GLY A 131 -7.05 -14.87 16.08
CA GLY A 131 -7.91 -14.22 15.08
C GLY A 131 -7.23 -13.39 13.99
N SER A 132 -5.90 -13.33 13.94
CA SER A 132 -5.15 -12.60 12.90
C SER A 132 -5.41 -13.15 11.49
N THR A 133 -5.67 -12.27 10.52
CA THR A 133 -5.96 -12.65 9.14
C THR A 133 -5.11 -11.87 8.13
N LEU A 134 -4.40 -12.60 7.25
CA LEU A 134 -3.85 -12.05 6.01
C LEU A 134 -4.81 -12.36 4.86
N MET A 135 -5.38 -11.32 4.27
CA MET A 135 -6.19 -11.43 3.06
C MET A 135 -5.44 -10.77 1.90
N SER A 136 -5.22 -11.53 0.83
CA SER A 136 -4.70 -10.99 -0.42
C SER A 136 -5.60 -11.38 -1.58
N THR A 137 -5.90 -10.42 -2.45
CA THR A 137 -6.66 -10.64 -3.70
C THR A 137 -5.90 -9.98 -4.85
N GLN A 138 -5.67 -10.66 -5.97
CA GLN A 138 -5.09 -10.09 -7.19
C GLN A 138 -6.03 -10.29 -8.37
N ILE A 139 -6.21 -9.28 -9.21
CA ILE A 139 -7.01 -9.37 -10.44
C ILE A 139 -6.17 -10.07 -11.51
N GLY A 140 -6.66 -11.19 -12.06
CA GLY A 140 -6.00 -11.95 -13.13
C GLY A 140 -5.45 -13.31 -12.69
N THR A 141 -5.29 -13.56 -11.40
CA THR A 141 -5.19 -14.91 -10.83
C THR A 141 -6.41 -15.10 -9.95
N ALA A 142 -7.29 -16.06 -10.25
CA ALA A 142 -8.48 -16.34 -9.46
C ALA A 142 -8.10 -17.02 -8.13
N SER A 143 -7.27 -16.38 -7.30
CA SER A 143 -6.77 -16.88 -6.03
C SER A 143 -6.81 -15.79 -4.97
N ALA A 144 -7.91 -15.74 -4.22
CA ALA A 144 -7.93 -15.09 -2.92
C ALA A 144 -7.20 -16.01 -1.93
N SER A 145 -6.00 -15.63 -1.48
CA SER A 145 -5.26 -16.38 -0.47
C SER A 145 -5.56 -15.75 0.90
N CYS A 146 -6.44 -16.41 1.67
CA CYS A 146 -6.65 -16.11 3.07
C CYS A 146 -5.77 -17.05 3.90
N ARG A 147 -4.75 -16.51 4.57
CA ARG A 147 -3.98 -17.25 5.56
C ARG A 147 -4.32 -16.71 6.94
N ARG A 148 -4.90 -17.59 7.76
CA ARG A 148 -4.97 -17.39 9.21
C ARG A 148 -3.62 -17.85 9.77
N PHE A 149 -3.01 -17.01 10.58
CA PHE A 149 -1.80 -17.33 11.32
C PHE A 149 -2.16 -17.58 12.78
#